data_AF-A0A5C6BWM1-F1
#
_entry.id   AF-A0A5C6BWM1-F1
#
_cell.length_a   1.000
_cell.length_b   1.000
_cell.length_c   1.000
_cell.angle_alpha   90.00
_cell.angle_beta   90.00
_cell.angle_gamma   90.00
#
_symmetry.space_group_name_H-M   'P 1'
#
loop_
_entity.id
_entity.type
_entity.pdbx_description
1 polymer ?
#
loop_
_entity_poly.entity_id
_entity_poly.type
_entity_poly.pdbx_seq_one_letter_code
_entity_poly.pdbx_strand_id
1 'polypeptide(L)'
;MNDLSLLTSDPVSFFGLPEGFDRRDLKRAYGKAIRIYKPETHAAEFGRVREAYERLEKMLRYGKQQQQLVSAADAWKDSTGVPSADIDAAQATGTHDSAPPSEQSRQLPQSTPLSLRQLAVVDPGAALRQLQTQPRRTPPDYFLAAILSDVTAGRPSTKYLAHLIEGLTAYPADPGLLNLTTEYLRTEVSDAMLEKIVRYIAEKLRSPLFYLLTESLWLRLIEQVPFATFASLLAECERSVRQTEPSVNTTFHLRILRSAVWTAPPAWSNRVLGEIEMETAALNLNAEAELDFISRIQEVLQLEANHSSNHPVRRKLLGVLRLSCRREDASSTAAMLKTLHEIARDSTSLQQAFPMTTALDDNAWVMLIYALVEQLQLALDEPGEIPQERLTVQTQRLVSDLAVPAQKVYAPFGRAESRYQFWPLVAWMVSGMTIGLMPILVVTVMATDSAGQLSLWLVLLECAVLFIALYLSFRRWLYPRYLRPKMLQQQQKWTMQAYAKWWRGRLFRYAGSVGEAVPMLVARIGLTTQARGVAEMGNVVAHFAHQDAGLRIYAILQTLQR
;
A
#
# COMPACT_ATOMS: atom_id res chain seq x y z
N MET A 1 10.55 13.15 -28.03
CA MET A 1 9.09 13.34 -28.13
C MET A 1 8.51 11.96 -28.38
N ASN A 2 7.77 11.40 -27.43
CA ASN A 2 7.31 10.01 -27.51
C ASN A 2 6.14 9.93 -28.50
N ASP A 3 6.24 8.99 -29.44
CA ASP A 3 5.23 8.78 -30.48
C ASP A 3 3.95 8.19 -29.86
N LEU A 4 2.83 8.93 -29.96
CA LEU A 4 1.54 8.51 -29.41
C LEU A 4 0.95 7.27 -30.08
N SER A 5 1.41 6.92 -31.29
CA SER A 5 0.96 5.70 -31.98
C SER A 5 1.41 4.43 -31.25
N LEU A 6 2.49 4.50 -30.48
CA LEU A 6 3.04 3.38 -29.72
C LEU A 6 2.20 2.99 -28.50
N LEU A 7 1.35 3.88 -27.98
CA LEU A 7 0.51 3.58 -26.80
C LEU A 7 -0.42 2.36 -26.98
N THR A 8 -0.86 2.13 -28.22
CA THR A 8 -1.79 1.03 -28.54
C THR A 8 -1.06 -0.26 -28.88
N SER A 9 0.11 -0.18 -29.53
CA SER A 9 0.87 -1.33 -30.02
C SER A 9 2.01 -1.77 -29.11
N ASP A 10 2.74 -0.84 -28.51
CA ASP A 10 3.88 -1.09 -27.62
C ASP A 10 3.99 -0.02 -26.51
N PRO A 11 3.17 -0.17 -25.44
CA PRO A 11 3.18 0.77 -24.34
C PRO A 11 4.49 0.74 -23.52
N VAL A 12 5.26 -0.36 -23.56
CA VAL A 12 6.54 -0.48 -22.83
C VAL A 12 7.56 0.49 -23.43
N SER A 13 7.69 0.49 -24.76
CA SER A 13 8.56 1.43 -25.48
C SER A 13 8.09 2.88 -25.36
N PHE A 14 6.78 3.14 -25.35
CA PHE A 14 6.24 4.49 -25.13
C PHE A 14 6.67 5.07 -23.77
N PHE A 15 6.63 4.26 -22.71
CA PHE A 15 7.06 4.68 -21.37
C PHE A 15 8.58 4.61 -21.19
N GLY A 16 9.33 4.03 -22.14
CA GLY A 16 10.79 3.89 -22.08
C GLY A 16 11.25 3.00 -20.93
N LEU A 17 10.51 1.93 -20.64
CA LEU A 17 10.75 1.05 -19.49
C LEU A 17 11.85 0.02 -19.79
N PRO A 18 12.74 -0.29 -18.84
CA PRO A 18 13.78 -1.32 -19.00
C PRO A 18 13.19 -2.74 -19.02
N GLU A 19 13.93 -3.72 -19.54
CA GLU A 19 13.53 -5.14 -19.45
C GLU A 19 13.43 -5.57 -17.98
N GLY A 20 12.31 -6.19 -17.61
CA GLY A 20 12.04 -6.60 -16.23
C GLY A 20 11.64 -5.46 -15.27
N PHE A 21 11.17 -4.32 -15.80
CA PHE A 21 10.72 -3.18 -15.00
C PHE A 21 9.72 -3.56 -13.92
N ASP A 22 9.78 -2.85 -12.79
CA ASP A 22 8.85 -3.04 -11.68
C ASP A 22 7.68 -2.04 -11.73
N ARG A 23 6.74 -2.16 -10.79
CA ARG A 23 5.59 -1.24 -10.71
C ARG A 23 6.03 0.21 -10.41
N ARG A 24 7.16 0.40 -9.74
CA ARG A 24 7.68 1.73 -9.37
C ARG A 24 8.20 2.44 -10.62
N ASP A 25 8.92 1.73 -11.48
CA ASP A 25 9.41 2.23 -12.77
C ASP A 25 8.25 2.67 -13.67
N LEU A 26 7.22 1.81 -13.78
CA LEU A 26 6.00 2.11 -14.54
C LEU A 26 5.29 3.37 -14.01
N LYS A 27 5.13 3.48 -12.69
CA LYS A 27 4.47 4.63 -12.06
C LYS A 27 5.27 5.93 -12.24
N ARG A 28 6.60 5.87 -12.17
CA ARG A 28 7.49 7.02 -12.43
C ARG A 28 7.37 7.48 -13.88
N ALA A 29 7.37 6.54 -14.84
CA ALA A 29 7.21 6.85 -16.26
C ALA A 29 5.82 7.43 -16.57
N TYR A 30 4.76 6.87 -15.99
CA TYR A 30 3.40 7.40 -16.10
C TYR A 30 3.29 8.82 -15.53
N GLY A 31 3.86 9.07 -14.34
CA GLY A 31 3.91 10.39 -13.73
C GLY A 31 4.56 11.45 -14.63
N LYS A 32 5.60 11.09 -15.38
CA LYS A 32 6.22 11.97 -16.39
C LYS A 32 5.29 12.22 -17.57
N ALA A 33 4.63 11.18 -18.08
CA ALA A 33 3.75 11.29 -19.24
C ALA A 33 2.52 12.19 -18.99
N ILE A 34 1.88 12.08 -17.82
CA ILE A 34 0.68 12.87 -17.48
C ILE A 34 0.96 14.35 -17.21
N ARG A 35 2.23 14.74 -16.99
CA ARG A 35 2.61 16.15 -16.89
C ARG A 35 2.67 16.84 -18.26
N ILE A 36 3.01 16.07 -19.30
CA ILE A 36 3.03 16.52 -20.69
C ILE A 36 1.60 16.51 -21.24
N TYR A 37 0.89 15.41 -21.06
CA TYR A 37 -0.49 15.24 -21.53
C TYR A 37 -1.47 15.52 -20.39
N LYS A 38 -1.78 16.79 -20.15
CA LYS A 38 -2.73 17.18 -19.08
C LYS A 38 -4.18 16.92 -19.51
N PRO A 39 -5.07 16.50 -18.59
CA PRO A 39 -6.48 16.25 -18.91
C PRO A 39 -7.23 17.50 -19.40
N GLU A 40 -6.78 18.70 -19.02
CA GLU A 40 -7.39 19.97 -19.42
C GLU A 40 -7.02 20.41 -20.85
N THR A 41 -5.84 20.02 -21.34
CA THR A 41 -5.33 20.43 -22.66
C THR A 41 -5.32 19.30 -23.69
N HIS A 42 -5.23 18.05 -23.22
CA HIS A 42 -5.05 16.84 -24.03
C HIS A 42 -5.88 15.68 -23.45
N ALA A 43 -7.21 15.85 -23.38
CA ALA A 43 -8.10 14.88 -22.74
C ALA A 43 -8.08 13.50 -23.41
N ALA A 44 -8.04 13.45 -24.74
CA ALA A 44 -8.04 12.20 -25.51
C ALA A 44 -6.70 11.44 -25.35
N GLU A 45 -5.59 12.17 -25.39
CA GLU A 45 -4.24 11.63 -25.23
C GLU A 45 -4.01 11.17 -23.80
N PHE A 46 -4.48 11.93 -22.81
CA PHE A 46 -4.45 11.53 -21.40
C PHE A 46 -5.21 10.22 -21.18
N GLY A 47 -6.38 10.06 -21.81
CA GLY A 47 -7.14 8.80 -21.78
C GLY A 47 -6.31 7.61 -22.27
N ARG A 48 -5.62 7.76 -23.41
CA ARG A 48 -4.76 6.71 -24.01
C ARG A 48 -3.53 6.39 -23.16
N VAL A 49 -2.87 7.41 -22.60
CA VAL A 49 -1.72 7.23 -21.71
C VAL A 49 -2.13 6.47 -20.45
N ARG A 50 -3.28 6.80 -19.89
CA ARG A 50 -3.85 6.10 -18.73
C ARG A 50 -4.23 4.66 -19.07
N GLU A 51 -4.83 4.44 -20.23
CA GLU A 51 -5.19 3.12 -20.72
C GLU A 51 -3.96 2.20 -20.82
N ALA A 52 -2.87 2.70 -21.39
CA ALA A 52 -1.59 2.00 -21.46
C ALA A 52 -1.00 1.69 -20.08
N TYR A 53 -1.06 2.64 -19.14
CA TYR A 53 -0.60 2.43 -17.76
C TYR A 53 -1.38 1.31 -17.05
N GLU A 54 -2.71 1.36 -17.08
CA GLU A 54 -3.56 0.36 -16.41
C GLU A 54 -3.34 -1.05 -17.01
N ARG A 55 -3.10 -1.16 -18.32
CA ARG A 55 -2.72 -2.43 -18.97
C ARG A 55 -1.39 -2.97 -18.48
N LEU A 56 -0.34 -2.14 -18.44
CA LEU A 56 0.98 -2.56 -17.97
C LEU A 56 0.99 -2.89 -16.47
N GLU A 57 0.22 -2.15 -15.66
CA GLU A 57 0.09 -2.44 -14.23
C GLU A 57 -0.62 -3.78 -13.99
N LYS A 58 -1.66 -4.08 -14.79
CA LYS A 58 -2.33 -5.38 -14.75
C LYS A 58 -1.41 -6.52 -15.20
N MET A 59 -0.56 -6.27 -16.19
CA MET A 59 0.47 -7.24 -16.64
C MET A 59 1.46 -7.59 -15.52
N LEU A 60 1.97 -6.59 -14.80
CA LEU A 60 2.87 -6.81 -13.68
C LEU A 60 2.22 -7.59 -12.52
N ARG A 61 0.91 -7.45 -12.33
CA ARG A 61 0.15 -8.15 -11.27
C ARG A 61 -0.15 -9.61 -11.59
N TYR A 62 -0.58 -9.90 -12.82
CA TYR A 62 -0.98 -11.26 -13.21
C TYR A 62 0.14 -12.09 -13.89
N GLY A 63 1.28 -11.47 -14.22
CA GLY A 63 2.57 -12.10 -14.54
C GLY A 63 2.61 -13.08 -15.72
N LYS A 64 1.98 -14.25 -15.59
CA LYS A 64 2.03 -15.37 -16.55
C LYS A 64 0.86 -15.41 -17.54
N GLN A 65 -0.34 -14.95 -17.16
CA GLN A 65 -1.52 -14.97 -18.05
C GLN A 65 -1.52 -13.85 -19.10
N GLN A 66 -0.70 -12.81 -18.93
CA GLN A 66 -0.71 -11.60 -19.76
C GLN A 66 0.52 -11.45 -20.68
N GLN A 67 1.58 -12.26 -20.52
CA GLN A 67 2.61 -12.37 -21.58
C GLN A 67 2.02 -12.83 -22.91
N GLN A 68 0.92 -13.59 -22.85
CA GLN A 68 0.09 -13.91 -24.01
C GLN A 68 -0.53 -12.64 -24.62
N LEU A 69 -0.96 -11.66 -23.80
CA LEU A 69 -1.64 -10.42 -24.19
C LEU A 69 -0.73 -9.35 -24.84
N VAL A 70 0.56 -9.30 -24.53
CA VAL A 70 1.50 -8.41 -25.28
C VAL A 70 1.71 -8.94 -26.70
N SER A 71 1.65 -10.25 -26.90
CA SER A 71 1.65 -10.88 -28.23
C SER A 71 0.36 -10.59 -29.04
N ALA A 72 -0.68 -10.00 -28.43
CA ALA A 72 -1.98 -9.71 -29.07
C ALA A 72 -1.91 -8.70 -30.22
N ALA A 73 -1.05 -7.67 -30.09
CA ALA A 73 -0.95 -6.61 -31.09
C ALA A 73 -0.36 -7.12 -32.42
N ASP A 74 0.33 -8.26 -32.37
CA ASP A 74 0.95 -8.92 -33.52
C ASP A 74 0.24 -10.22 -33.93
N ALA A 75 -0.58 -10.83 -33.06
CA ALA A 75 -1.22 -12.12 -33.30
C ALA A 75 -2.14 -12.16 -34.54
N TRP A 76 -2.77 -11.03 -34.91
CA TRP A 76 -3.70 -10.95 -36.04
C TRP A 76 -3.22 -10.03 -37.18
N LYS A 77 -1.95 -9.58 -37.14
CA LYS A 77 -1.33 -8.94 -38.31
C LYS A 77 -1.00 -10.04 -39.32
N ASP A 78 -1.41 -9.86 -40.58
CA ASP A 78 -1.28 -10.88 -41.62
C ASP A 78 0.15 -11.44 -41.69
N SER A 79 0.29 -12.75 -41.48
CA SER A 79 1.48 -13.51 -41.82
C SER A 79 1.61 -13.57 -43.35
N THR A 80 2.01 -12.48 -43.99
CA THR A 80 2.60 -12.55 -45.33
C THR A 80 4.02 -13.10 -45.19
N GLY A 81 4.10 -14.41 -44.91
CA GLY A 81 5.32 -15.17 -44.79
C GLY A 81 5.14 -16.50 -45.51
N VAL A 82 5.69 -16.55 -46.72
CA VAL A 82 5.99 -17.70 -47.58
C VAL A 82 5.86 -19.06 -46.87
N PRO A 83 5.14 -20.04 -47.44
CA PRO A 83 5.13 -21.39 -46.88
C PRO A 83 6.55 -21.97 -46.99
N SER A 84 7.15 -22.28 -45.84
CA SER A 84 8.31 -23.17 -45.74
C SER A 84 7.90 -24.53 -46.28
N ALA A 85 8.23 -24.77 -47.54
CA ALA A 85 8.32 -26.10 -48.10
C ALA A 85 9.49 -26.81 -47.43
N ASP A 86 9.19 -27.78 -46.57
CA ASP A 86 10.08 -28.90 -46.27
C ASP A 86 9.19 -30.09 -45.89
N ILE A 87 8.66 -30.74 -46.92
CA ILE A 87 8.34 -32.17 -46.89
C ILE A 87 8.84 -32.77 -48.21
N ASP A 88 9.97 -33.45 -48.10
CA ASP A 88 10.47 -34.58 -48.90
C ASP A 88 10.42 -34.50 -50.44
N ALA A 89 11.60 -34.32 -51.05
CA ALA A 89 11.91 -35.01 -52.30
C ALA A 89 13.41 -35.26 -52.44
N ALA A 90 13.78 -36.52 -52.22
CA ALA A 90 15.04 -37.10 -52.65
C ALA A 90 15.29 -36.83 -54.14
N GLN A 91 16.52 -36.44 -54.45
CA GLN A 91 17.06 -36.46 -55.80
C GLN A 91 17.12 -37.91 -56.30
N ALA A 92 16.24 -38.25 -57.23
CA ALA A 92 16.52 -39.22 -58.27
C ALA A 92 16.31 -38.51 -59.62
N THR A 93 17.43 -38.29 -60.28
CA THR A 93 17.58 -37.78 -61.64
C THR A 93 16.71 -38.53 -62.65
N GLY A 94 15.96 -37.78 -63.45
CA GLY A 94 15.24 -38.25 -64.62
C GLY A 94 15.05 -37.11 -65.62
N THR A 95 16.00 -36.99 -66.53
CA THR A 95 16.02 -36.12 -67.71
C THR A 95 14.91 -36.54 -68.68
N HIS A 96 14.12 -35.59 -69.22
CA HIS A 96 13.83 -35.51 -70.67
C HIS A 96 13.05 -34.24 -71.05
N ASP A 97 13.59 -33.56 -72.06
CA ASP A 97 13.02 -32.46 -72.86
C ASP A 97 11.67 -32.80 -73.51
N SER A 98 10.81 -31.78 -73.71
CA SER A 98 10.27 -31.32 -75.02
C SER A 98 9.02 -30.44 -74.87
N ALA A 99 8.99 -29.31 -75.59
CA ALA A 99 7.83 -28.42 -75.80
C ALA A 99 6.90 -28.94 -76.95
N PRO A 100 5.88 -28.17 -77.44
CA PRO A 100 4.59 -27.73 -76.88
C PRO A 100 3.42 -28.26 -77.78
N PRO A 101 2.33 -27.51 -78.10
CA PRO A 101 1.17 -27.04 -77.33
C PRO A 101 -0.15 -27.76 -77.73
N SER A 102 -1.17 -27.77 -76.86
CA SER A 102 -2.55 -28.08 -77.28
C SER A 102 -3.57 -27.21 -76.56
N GLU A 103 -4.27 -26.41 -77.36
CA GLU A 103 -5.47 -25.65 -77.03
C GLU A 103 -6.54 -26.55 -76.40
N GLN A 104 -7.08 -26.16 -75.24
CA GLN A 104 -8.38 -26.64 -74.80
C GLN A 104 -9.09 -25.59 -73.93
N SER A 105 -10.19 -25.10 -74.50
CA SER A 105 -11.43 -24.73 -73.82
C SER A 105 -11.43 -23.50 -72.91
N ARG A 106 -11.94 -22.39 -73.48
CA ARG A 106 -12.67 -21.34 -72.76
C ARG A 106 -13.72 -21.96 -71.83
N GLN A 107 -13.41 -22.10 -70.55
CA GLN A 107 -14.41 -22.21 -69.50
C GLN A 107 -14.69 -20.80 -68.97
N LEU A 108 -15.98 -20.45 -68.87
CA LEU A 108 -16.44 -19.26 -68.16
C LEU A 108 -15.79 -19.22 -66.77
N PRO A 109 -15.39 -18.05 -66.24
CA PRO A 109 -14.89 -17.97 -64.87
C PRO A 109 -16.01 -18.41 -63.93
N GLN A 110 -15.86 -19.62 -63.38
CA GLN A 110 -16.62 -20.08 -62.24
C GLN A 110 -16.44 -19.03 -61.14
N SER A 111 -17.55 -18.45 -60.70
CA SER A 111 -17.61 -17.49 -59.61
C SER A 111 -16.83 -18.03 -58.43
N THR A 112 -15.65 -17.47 -58.20
CA THR A 112 -14.82 -17.77 -57.04
C THR A 112 -15.67 -17.43 -55.82
N PRO A 113 -15.95 -18.37 -54.90
CA PRO A 113 -16.73 -18.06 -53.72
C PRO A 113 -16.01 -16.94 -52.96
N LEU A 114 -16.68 -15.80 -52.80
CA LEU A 114 -16.17 -14.65 -52.08
C LEU A 114 -15.65 -15.10 -50.71
N SER A 115 -14.44 -14.69 -50.36
CA SER A 115 -13.91 -14.96 -49.02
C SER A 115 -14.82 -14.35 -47.95
N LEU A 116 -14.91 -14.97 -46.77
CA LEU A 116 -15.79 -14.51 -45.67
C LEU A 116 -15.61 -13.03 -45.31
N ARG A 117 -14.38 -12.51 -45.41
CA ARG A 117 -14.07 -11.09 -45.21
C ARG A 117 -14.68 -10.20 -46.30
N GLN A 118 -14.67 -10.65 -47.56
CA GLN A 118 -15.31 -9.92 -48.67
C GLN A 118 -16.84 -10.00 -48.60
N LEU A 119 -17.40 -11.13 -48.17
CA LEU A 119 -18.84 -11.27 -47.97
C LEU A 119 -19.35 -10.41 -46.81
N ALA A 120 -18.57 -10.26 -45.74
CA ALA A 120 -18.88 -9.38 -44.60
C ALA A 120 -19.02 -7.90 -45.00
N VAL A 121 -18.31 -7.45 -46.06
CA VAL A 121 -18.40 -6.08 -46.58
C VAL A 121 -19.61 -5.89 -47.50
N VAL A 122 -20.01 -6.93 -48.24
CA VAL A 122 -21.07 -6.86 -49.26
C VAL A 122 -22.46 -7.16 -48.70
N ASP A 123 -22.59 -8.17 -47.83
CA ASP A 123 -23.84 -8.52 -47.12
C ASP A 123 -23.53 -9.05 -45.71
N PRO A 124 -23.54 -8.17 -44.68
CA PRO A 124 -23.20 -8.56 -43.32
C PRO A 124 -24.17 -9.57 -42.71
N GLY A 125 -25.43 -9.60 -43.16
CA GLY A 125 -26.44 -10.54 -42.67
C GLY A 125 -26.30 -11.94 -43.25
N ALA A 126 -25.85 -12.07 -44.51
CA ALA A 126 -25.50 -13.36 -45.10
C ALA A 126 -24.18 -13.91 -44.53
N ALA A 127 -23.18 -13.05 -44.31
CA ALA A 127 -21.91 -13.44 -43.70
C ALA A 127 -22.10 -13.97 -42.26
N LEU A 128 -22.96 -13.34 -41.46
CA LEU A 128 -23.29 -13.83 -40.11
C LEU A 128 -23.97 -15.20 -40.14
N ARG A 129 -24.90 -15.43 -41.07
CA ARG A 129 -25.56 -16.74 -41.24
C ARG A 129 -24.56 -17.82 -41.65
N GLN A 130 -23.65 -17.50 -42.56
CA GLN A 130 -22.61 -18.44 -43.01
C GLN A 130 -21.64 -18.80 -41.86
N LEU A 131 -21.23 -17.82 -41.05
CA LEU A 131 -20.41 -18.02 -39.85
C LEU A 131 -21.15 -18.84 -38.77
N GLN A 132 -22.46 -18.67 -38.65
CA GLN A 132 -23.28 -19.45 -37.72
C GLN A 132 -23.37 -20.93 -38.11
N THR A 133 -23.37 -21.23 -39.41
CA THR A 133 -23.42 -22.60 -39.94
C THR A 133 -22.06 -23.31 -40.02
N GLN A 134 -20.94 -22.62 -39.76
CA GLN A 134 -19.61 -23.23 -39.83
C GLN A 134 -19.33 -24.15 -38.62
N PRO A 135 -18.84 -25.38 -38.86
CA PRO A 135 -18.63 -26.38 -37.79
C PRO A 135 -17.36 -26.14 -36.94
N ARG A 136 -16.38 -25.37 -37.43
CA ARG A 136 -15.18 -24.97 -36.68
C ARG A 136 -14.92 -23.49 -36.91
N ARG A 137 -15.05 -22.69 -35.84
CA ARG A 137 -14.75 -21.26 -35.84
C ARG A 137 -13.36 -21.04 -35.28
N THR A 138 -12.57 -20.21 -35.96
CA THR A 138 -11.27 -19.72 -35.46
C THR A 138 -11.48 -18.47 -34.59
N PRO A 139 -10.50 -18.07 -33.76
CA PRO A 139 -10.58 -16.83 -32.98
C PRO A 139 -11.01 -15.57 -33.76
N PRO A 140 -10.47 -15.28 -34.97
CA PRO A 140 -10.94 -14.14 -35.77
C PRO A 140 -12.37 -14.29 -36.29
N ASP A 141 -12.89 -15.51 -36.44
CA ASP A 141 -14.29 -15.74 -36.84
C ASP A 141 -15.28 -15.34 -35.73
N TYR A 142 -14.91 -15.54 -34.46
CA TYR A 142 -15.70 -15.04 -33.31
C TYR A 142 -15.71 -13.52 -33.23
N PHE A 143 -14.57 -12.88 -33.52
CA PHE A 143 -14.51 -11.43 -33.63
C PHE A 143 -15.34 -10.89 -34.78
N LEU A 144 -15.25 -11.51 -35.96
CA LEU A 144 -16.04 -11.14 -37.13
C LEU A 144 -17.54 -11.32 -36.86
N ALA A 145 -17.94 -12.41 -36.21
CA ALA A 145 -19.33 -12.62 -35.77
C ALA A 145 -19.79 -11.54 -34.78
N ALA A 146 -18.93 -11.12 -33.84
CA ALA A 146 -19.25 -10.04 -32.90
C ALA A 146 -19.50 -8.72 -33.64
N ILE A 147 -18.59 -8.29 -34.53
CA ILE A 147 -18.77 -7.07 -35.34
C ILE A 147 -20.04 -7.14 -36.18
N LEU A 148 -20.24 -8.24 -36.90
CA LEU A 148 -21.39 -8.42 -37.77
C LEU A 148 -22.71 -8.40 -36.98
N SER A 149 -22.72 -8.93 -35.76
CA SER A 149 -23.89 -8.86 -34.87
C SER A 149 -24.22 -7.43 -34.43
N ASP A 150 -23.21 -6.57 -34.21
CA ASP A 150 -23.42 -5.17 -33.82
C ASP A 150 -23.92 -4.32 -35.01
N VAL A 151 -23.36 -4.56 -36.20
CA VAL A 151 -23.76 -3.89 -37.45
C VAL A 151 -25.19 -4.25 -37.85
N THR A 152 -25.60 -5.51 -37.64
CA THR A 152 -26.94 -5.98 -38.05
C THR A 152 -28.04 -5.73 -37.02
N ALA A 153 -27.71 -5.63 -35.73
CA ALA A 153 -28.69 -5.46 -34.66
C ALA A 153 -28.91 -4.00 -34.21
N GLY A 154 -28.03 -3.07 -34.61
CA GLY A 154 -28.03 -1.70 -34.10
C GLY A 154 -27.48 -1.62 -32.67
N ARG A 155 -26.60 -0.65 -32.39
CA ARG A 155 -25.99 -0.48 -31.07
C ARG A 155 -27.04 -0.13 -29.99
N PRO A 156 -26.88 -0.59 -28.73
CA PRO A 156 -25.90 -1.54 -28.22
C PRO A 156 -26.49 -2.97 -28.17
N SER A 157 -25.89 -3.92 -28.89
CA SER A 157 -26.32 -5.32 -28.82
C SER A 157 -25.50 -6.11 -27.79
N THR A 158 -26.16 -6.72 -26.81
CA THR A 158 -25.54 -7.70 -25.88
C THR A 158 -24.96 -8.93 -26.62
N LYS A 159 -25.31 -9.06 -27.90
CA LYS A 159 -24.83 -10.10 -28.82
C LYS A 159 -23.35 -9.96 -29.14
N TYR A 160 -22.81 -8.74 -29.19
CA TYR A 160 -21.37 -8.51 -29.38
C TYR A 160 -20.55 -9.19 -28.29
N LEU A 161 -20.86 -8.89 -27.03
CA LEU A 161 -20.21 -9.49 -25.87
C LEU A 161 -20.44 -11.01 -25.80
N ALA A 162 -21.63 -11.48 -26.18
CA ALA A 162 -21.94 -12.90 -26.19
C ALA A 162 -21.02 -13.70 -27.13
N HIS A 163 -20.76 -13.20 -28.34
CA HIS A 163 -19.85 -13.86 -29.29
C HIS A 163 -18.38 -13.81 -28.86
N LEU A 164 -17.95 -12.72 -28.21
CA LEU A 164 -16.60 -12.64 -27.65
C LEU A 164 -16.39 -13.63 -26.49
N ILE A 165 -17.36 -13.73 -25.58
CA ILE A 165 -17.30 -14.69 -24.47
C ILE A 165 -17.37 -16.12 -24.98
N GLU A 166 -18.19 -16.42 -25.98
CA GLU A 166 -18.23 -17.73 -26.64
C GLU A 166 -16.86 -18.09 -27.23
N GLY A 167 -16.22 -17.13 -27.91
CA GLY A 167 -14.84 -17.27 -28.41
C GLY A 167 -13.83 -17.56 -27.29
N LEU A 168 -13.89 -16.83 -26.18
CA LEU A 168 -13.01 -17.04 -25.03
C LEU A 168 -13.26 -18.36 -24.28
N THR A 169 -14.48 -18.89 -24.30
CA THR A 169 -14.75 -20.23 -23.76
C THR A 169 -14.12 -21.33 -24.61
N ALA A 170 -14.04 -21.14 -25.93
CA ALA A 170 -13.40 -22.08 -26.85
C ALA A 170 -11.87 -21.91 -26.90
N TYR A 171 -11.39 -20.67 -26.83
CA TYR A 171 -9.98 -20.28 -26.94
C TYR A 171 -9.56 -19.36 -25.78
N PRO A 172 -9.40 -19.89 -24.56
CA PRO A 172 -9.13 -19.09 -23.35
C PRO A 172 -7.76 -18.39 -23.37
N ALA A 173 -6.81 -18.88 -24.15
CA ALA A 173 -5.46 -18.31 -24.26
C ALA A 173 -5.30 -17.34 -25.45
N ASP A 174 -6.37 -17.04 -26.21
CA ASP A 174 -6.27 -16.14 -27.35
C ASP A 174 -6.15 -14.68 -26.88
N PRO A 175 -5.04 -13.99 -27.23
CA PRO A 175 -4.74 -12.69 -26.67
C PRO A 175 -5.51 -11.56 -27.35
N GLY A 176 -5.90 -11.72 -28.62
CA GLY A 176 -6.71 -10.74 -29.36
C GLY A 176 -8.13 -10.65 -28.80
N LEU A 177 -8.79 -11.80 -28.60
CA LEU A 177 -10.13 -11.86 -28.01
C LEU A 177 -10.15 -11.34 -26.57
N LEU A 178 -9.13 -11.65 -25.76
CA LEU A 178 -9.04 -11.16 -24.38
C LEU A 178 -8.91 -9.63 -24.33
N ASN A 179 -8.08 -9.05 -25.18
CA ASN A 179 -7.88 -7.60 -25.22
C ASN A 179 -9.16 -6.87 -25.66
N LEU A 180 -9.80 -7.34 -26.74
CA LEU A 180 -11.05 -6.77 -27.25
C LEU A 180 -12.19 -6.87 -26.23
N THR A 181 -12.31 -8.00 -25.56
CA THR A 181 -13.33 -8.19 -24.51
C THR A 181 -13.06 -7.25 -23.33
N THR A 182 -11.80 -7.11 -22.92
CA THR A 182 -11.42 -6.21 -21.81
C THR A 182 -11.74 -4.76 -22.16
N GLU A 183 -11.42 -4.31 -23.38
CA GLU A 183 -11.72 -2.96 -23.85
C GLU A 183 -13.22 -2.69 -23.94
N TYR A 184 -13.98 -3.64 -24.48
CA TYR A 184 -15.44 -3.53 -24.55
C TYR A 184 -16.07 -3.42 -23.15
N LEU A 185 -15.67 -4.28 -22.21
CA LEU A 185 -16.16 -4.25 -20.83
C LEU A 185 -15.81 -2.95 -20.11
N ARG A 186 -14.69 -2.32 -20.47
CA ARG A 186 -14.24 -1.07 -19.87
C ARG A 186 -14.99 0.15 -20.42
N THR A 187 -15.24 0.20 -21.73
CA THR A 187 -15.66 1.43 -22.44
C THR A 187 -17.14 1.45 -22.79
N GLU A 188 -17.70 0.33 -23.25
CA GLU A 188 -19.05 0.27 -23.84
C GLU A 188 -20.12 -0.14 -22.82
N VAL A 189 -19.71 -0.65 -21.64
CA VAL A 189 -20.64 -1.10 -20.60
C VAL A 189 -21.10 0.06 -19.72
N SER A 190 -22.40 0.35 -19.79
CA SER A 190 -23.06 1.33 -18.92
C SER A 190 -23.23 0.81 -17.49
N ASP A 191 -23.26 1.74 -16.54
CA ASP A 191 -23.40 1.45 -15.10
C ASP A 191 -24.66 0.63 -14.77
N ALA A 192 -25.76 0.89 -15.47
CA ALA A 192 -27.04 0.19 -15.26
C ALA A 192 -27.01 -1.30 -15.66
N MET A 193 -26.02 -1.74 -16.44
CA MET A 193 -25.92 -3.12 -16.92
C MET A 193 -24.87 -3.95 -16.17
N LEU A 194 -24.13 -3.36 -15.23
CA LEU A 194 -23.00 -4.01 -14.57
C LEU A 194 -23.38 -5.34 -13.90
N GLU A 195 -24.45 -5.37 -13.10
CA GLU A 195 -24.89 -6.59 -12.39
C GLU A 195 -25.26 -7.72 -13.36
N LYS A 196 -25.96 -7.38 -14.46
CA LYS A 196 -26.40 -8.36 -15.46
C LYS A 196 -25.22 -8.95 -16.22
N ILE A 197 -24.25 -8.11 -16.59
CA ILE A 197 -23.08 -8.50 -17.36
C ILE A 197 -22.13 -9.36 -16.53
N VAL A 198 -21.89 -9.00 -15.27
CA VAL A 198 -21.03 -9.80 -14.38
C VAL A 198 -21.61 -11.20 -14.14
N ARG A 199 -22.92 -11.32 -13.92
CA ARG A 199 -23.61 -12.62 -13.82
C ARG A 199 -23.49 -13.42 -15.12
N TYR A 200 -23.73 -12.78 -16.26
CA TYR A 200 -23.59 -13.42 -17.57
C TYR A 200 -22.18 -13.97 -17.80
N ILE A 201 -21.15 -13.21 -17.44
CA ILE A 201 -19.74 -13.64 -17.56
C ILE A 201 -19.46 -14.80 -16.59
N ALA A 202 -19.93 -14.74 -15.34
CA ALA A 202 -19.73 -15.82 -14.36
C ALA A 202 -20.38 -17.15 -14.80
N GLU A 203 -21.58 -17.10 -15.38
CA GLU A 203 -22.30 -18.30 -15.84
C GLU A 203 -21.59 -18.98 -17.02
N LYS A 204 -21.09 -18.18 -17.96
CA LYS A 204 -20.47 -18.66 -19.21
C LYS A 204 -18.99 -18.99 -19.05
N LEU A 205 -18.25 -18.20 -18.28
CA LEU A 205 -16.80 -18.26 -18.17
C LEU A 205 -16.39 -18.84 -16.81
N ARG A 206 -16.36 -20.17 -16.71
CA ARG A 206 -16.08 -20.91 -15.46
C ARG A 206 -14.58 -21.07 -15.15
N SER A 207 -13.76 -20.17 -15.70
CA SER A 207 -12.28 -20.19 -15.72
C SER A 207 -11.72 -19.03 -14.88
N PRO A 208 -10.46 -19.09 -14.39
CA PRO A 208 -9.82 -17.99 -13.66
C PRO A 208 -9.78 -16.65 -14.43
N LEU A 209 -9.95 -16.68 -15.75
CA LEU A 209 -10.10 -15.49 -16.60
C LEU A 209 -11.28 -14.60 -16.18
N PHE A 210 -12.27 -15.15 -15.46
CA PHE A 210 -13.38 -14.40 -14.87
C PHE A 210 -12.88 -13.21 -14.05
N TYR A 211 -11.92 -13.45 -13.15
CA TYR A 211 -11.39 -12.43 -12.24
C TYR A 211 -10.66 -11.32 -13.01
N LEU A 212 -9.87 -11.72 -14.01
CA LEU A 212 -9.14 -10.79 -14.87
C LEU A 212 -10.09 -9.88 -15.65
N LEU A 213 -11.12 -10.44 -16.30
CA LEU A 213 -12.01 -9.67 -17.17
C LEU A 213 -12.95 -8.76 -16.38
N THR A 214 -13.38 -9.17 -15.19
CA THR A 214 -14.40 -8.46 -14.43
C THR A 214 -13.86 -7.48 -13.39
N GLU A 215 -12.55 -7.45 -13.11
CA GLU A 215 -11.90 -6.57 -12.12
C GLU A 215 -12.39 -5.10 -12.19
N SER A 216 -12.41 -4.51 -13.38
CA SER A 216 -12.83 -3.11 -13.59
C SER A 216 -14.33 -2.90 -13.31
N LEU A 217 -15.17 -3.90 -13.60
CA LEU A 217 -16.61 -3.85 -13.35
C LEU A 217 -16.90 -3.90 -11.85
N TRP A 218 -16.18 -4.75 -11.11
CA TRP A 218 -16.32 -4.86 -9.65
C TRP A 218 -15.90 -3.58 -8.93
N LEU A 219 -14.82 -2.93 -9.40
CA LEU A 219 -14.39 -1.63 -8.86
C LEU A 219 -15.41 -0.52 -9.12
N ARG A 220 -16.20 -0.59 -10.20
CA ARG A 220 -17.33 0.34 -10.43
C ARG A 220 -18.54 -0.01 -9.57
N LEU A 221 -18.88 -1.30 -9.49
CA LEU A 221 -20.03 -1.79 -8.73
C LEU A 221 -19.97 -1.43 -7.25
N ILE A 222 -18.79 -1.56 -6.64
CA ILE A 222 -18.62 -1.29 -5.20
C ILE A 222 -18.83 0.19 -4.83
N GLU A 223 -18.68 1.10 -5.79
CA GLU A 223 -18.93 2.53 -5.58
C GLU A 223 -20.41 2.92 -5.71
N GLN A 224 -21.19 2.12 -6.45
CA GLN A 224 -22.58 2.44 -6.82
C GLN A 224 -23.62 1.69 -6.01
N VAL A 225 -23.31 0.45 -5.61
CA VAL A 225 -24.27 -0.47 -5.00
C VAL A 225 -23.96 -0.63 -3.50
N PRO A 226 -24.98 -0.78 -2.63
CA PRO A 226 -24.76 -1.11 -1.23
C PRO A 226 -23.92 -2.38 -1.04
N PHE A 227 -23.02 -2.36 -0.05
CA PHE A 227 -22.05 -3.43 0.15
C PHE A 227 -22.69 -4.82 0.33
N ALA A 228 -23.85 -4.91 1.00
CA ALA A 228 -24.54 -6.20 1.20
C ALA A 228 -24.94 -6.85 -0.14
N THR A 229 -25.48 -6.07 -1.07
CA THR A 229 -25.85 -6.56 -2.41
C THR A 229 -24.61 -6.95 -3.19
N PHE A 230 -23.56 -6.11 -3.17
CA PHE A 230 -22.27 -6.42 -3.79
C PHE A 230 -21.69 -7.74 -3.29
N ALA A 231 -21.62 -7.95 -1.97
CA ALA A 231 -21.06 -9.15 -1.37
C ALA A 231 -21.86 -10.41 -1.73
N SER A 232 -23.19 -10.30 -1.81
CA SER A 232 -24.04 -11.41 -2.23
C SER A 232 -23.84 -11.78 -3.71
N LEU A 233 -23.68 -10.79 -4.58
CA LEU A 233 -23.46 -10.98 -6.01
C LEU A 233 -22.08 -11.59 -6.28
N LEU A 234 -21.05 -11.16 -5.53
CA LEU A 234 -19.71 -11.74 -5.61
C LEU A 234 -19.72 -13.22 -5.22
N ALA A 235 -20.30 -13.55 -4.07
CA ALA A 235 -20.39 -14.93 -3.60
C ALA A 235 -21.20 -15.83 -4.56
N GLU A 236 -22.25 -15.30 -5.21
CA GLU A 236 -23.02 -16.02 -6.22
C GLU A 236 -22.20 -16.30 -7.49
N CYS A 237 -21.44 -15.31 -7.96
CA CYS A 237 -20.58 -15.44 -9.13
C CYS A 237 -19.42 -16.41 -8.88
N GLU A 238 -18.76 -16.33 -7.72
CA GLU A 238 -17.63 -17.19 -7.35
C GLU A 238 -18.04 -18.67 -7.25
N ARG A 239 -19.23 -18.97 -6.74
CA ARG A 239 -19.78 -20.34 -6.74
C ARG A 239 -19.94 -20.93 -8.15
N SER A 240 -20.08 -20.08 -9.17
CA SER A 240 -20.23 -20.50 -10.56
C SER A 240 -18.88 -20.78 -11.24
N VAL A 241 -17.77 -20.25 -10.70
CA VAL A 241 -16.41 -20.45 -11.21
C VAL A 241 -15.85 -21.76 -10.64
N ARG A 242 -15.54 -22.74 -11.52
CA ARG A 242 -15.15 -24.10 -11.09
C ARG A 242 -13.64 -24.29 -10.90
N GLN A 243 -12.82 -23.46 -11.52
CA GLN A 243 -11.36 -23.52 -11.46
C GLN A 243 -10.83 -22.19 -10.94
N THR A 244 -10.27 -22.21 -9.73
CA THR A 244 -9.65 -21.04 -9.11
C THR A 244 -8.16 -21.31 -8.94
N GLU A 245 -7.33 -20.58 -9.67
CA GLU A 245 -5.90 -20.51 -9.36
C GLU A 245 -5.76 -19.62 -8.12
N PRO A 246 -5.16 -20.12 -7.01
CA PRO A 246 -5.09 -19.36 -5.74
C PRO A 246 -4.44 -17.98 -5.90
N SER A 247 -3.37 -17.89 -6.70
CA SER A 247 -2.65 -16.65 -6.99
C SER A 247 -3.54 -15.57 -7.64
N VAL A 248 -4.33 -15.93 -8.65
CA VAL A 248 -5.23 -15.04 -9.39
C VAL A 248 -6.39 -14.62 -8.50
N ASN A 249 -6.93 -15.56 -7.73
CA ASN A 249 -8.01 -15.32 -6.78
C ASN A 249 -7.59 -14.31 -5.71
N THR A 250 -6.44 -14.55 -5.09
CA THR A 250 -5.87 -13.70 -4.04
C THR A 250 -5.53 -12.31 -4.57
N THR A 251 -4.94 -12.20 -5.77
CA THR A 251 -4.64 -10.90 -6.41
C THR A 251 -5.92 -10.08 -6.66
N PHE A 252 -6.98 -10.74 -7.11
CA PHE A 252 -8.27 -10.10 -7.34
C PHE A 252 -8.92 -9.64 -6.02
N HIS A 253 -8.91 -10.49 -4.99
CA HIS A 253 -9.44 -10.16 -3.67
C HIS A 253 -8.69 -9.00 -3.02
N LEU A 254 -7.36 -8.97 -3.08
CA LEU A 254 -6.56 -7.84 -2.60
C LEU A 254 -6.96 -6.53 -3.28
N ARG A 255 -7.19 -6.57 -4.60
CA ARG A 255 -7.61 -5.39 -5.35
C ARG A 255 -8.98 -4.89 -4.95
N ILE A 256 -9.96 -5.79 -4.82
CA ILE A 256 -11.31 -5.43 -4.37
C ILE A 256 -11.26 -4.90 -2.94
N LEU A 257 -10.51 -5.56 -2.06
CA LEU A 257 -10.42 -5.22 -0.65
C LEU A 257 -9.90 -3.80 -0.44
N ARG A 258 -8.95 -3.34 -1.26
CA ARG A 258 -8.46 -1.95 -1.26
C ARG A 258 -9.58 -0.92 -1.34
N SER A 259 -10.60 -1.17 -2.16
CA SER A 259 -11.78 -0.29 -2.28
C SER A 259 -12.87 -0.63 -1.26
N ALA A 260 -13.06 -1.93 -0.97
CA ALA A 260 -14.12 -2.44 -0.11
C ALA A 260 -13.94 -2.08 1.36
N VAL A 261 -12.70 -1.94 1.84
CA VAL A 261 -12.37 -1.71 3.26
C VAL A 261 -13.10 -0.51 3.88
N TRP A 262 -13.52 0.46 3.06
CA TRP A 262 -14.22 1.68 3.48
C TRP A 262 -15.73 1.52 3.65
N THR A 263 -16.33 0.50 3.07
CA THR A 263 -17.78 0.26 3.06
C THR A 263 -18.17 -1.09 3.63
N ALA A 264 -17.23 -2.04 3.68
CA ALA A 264 -17.43 -3.39 4.17
C ALA A 264 -17.54 -3.42 5.71
N PRO A 265 -18.35 -4.33 6.26
CA PRO A 265 -18.30 -4.67 7.67
C PRO A 265 -16.91 -5.24 8.03
N PRO A 266 -16.36 -4.92 9.22
CA PRO A 266 -15.03 -5.37 9.63
C PRO A 266 -14.91 -6.91 9.66
N ALA A 267 -16.00 -7.61 10.01
CA ALA A 267 -16.03 -9.07 10.00
C ALA A 267 -15.82 -9.66 8.60
N TRP A 268 -16.32 -9.01 7.54
CA TRP A 268 -16.10 -9.47 6.17
C TRP A 268 -14.65 -9.24 5.75
N SER A 269 -14.12 -8.05 6.02
CA SER A 269 -12.75 -7.70 5.62
C SER A 269 -11.69 -8.52 6.36
N ASN A 270 -11.89 -8.80 7.65
CA ASN A 270 -11.01 -9.67 8.43
C ASN A 270 -11.01 -11.11 7.92
N ARG A 271 -12.18 -11.62 7.50
CA ARG A 271 -12.30 -12.97 6.93
C ARG A 271 -11.54 -13.09 5.62
N VAL A 272 -11.72 -12.13 4.70
CA VAL A 272 -11.02 -12.12 3.41
C VAL A 272 -9.52 -11.96 3.60
N LEU A 273 -9.06 -11.12 4.53
CA LEU A 273 -7.64 -11.04 4.87
C LEU A 273 -7.11 -12.37 5.41
N GLY A 274 -7.83 -13.03 6.33
CA GLY A 274 -7.41 -14.32 6.87
C GLY A 274 -7.30 -15.40 5.79
N GLU A 275 -8.21 -15.39 4.81
CA GLU A 275 -8.16 -16.28 3.64
C GLU A 275 -6.90 -16.01 2.79
N ILE A 276 -6.56 -14.73 2.53
CA ILE A 276 -5.35 -14.33 1.80
C ILE A 276 -4.07 -14.68 2.58
N GLU A 277 -4.06 -14.47 3.89
CA GLU A 277 -2.92 -14.76 4.77
C GLU A 277 -2.56 -16.25 4.80
N MET A 278 -3.56 -17.13 4.66
CA MET A 278 -3.35 -18.58 4.53
C MET A 278 -2.70 -18.96 3.20
N GLU A 279 -2.81 -18.12 2.17
CA GLU A 279 -2.26 -18.34 0.82
C GLU A 279 -0.96 -17.54 0.55
N THR A 280 -0.30 -17.04 1.60
CA THR A 280 0.87 -16.13 1.50
C THR A 280 2.04 -16.67 0.68
N ALA A 281 2.24 -17.99 0.64
CA ALA A 281 3.31 -18.61 -0.15
C ALA A 281 3.19 -18.37 -1.67
N ALA A 282 2.02 -17.95 -2.16
CA ALA A 282 1.76 -17.64 -3.56
C ALA A 282 1.82 -16.14 -3.89
N LEU A 283 2.05 -15.27 -2.90
CA LEU A 283 2.08 -13.81 -3.09
C LEU A 283 3.38 -13.36 -3.76
N ASN A 284 3.27 -12.37 -4.64
CA ASN A 284 4.44 -11.63 -5.11
C ASN A 284 4.73 -10.45 -4.16
N LEU A 285 5.95 -9.90 -4.21
CA LEU A 285 6.39 -8.78 -3.36
C LEU A 285 5.43 -7.58 -3.37
N ASN A 286 4.77 -7.32 -4.50
CA ASN A 286 3.81 -6.22 -4.63
C ASN A 286 2.50 -6.53 -3.89
N ALA A 287 2.01 -7.76 -3.96
CA ALA A 287 0.80 -8.21 -3.30
C ALA A 287 1.01 -8.27 -1.77
N GLU A 288 2.20 -8.62 -1.31
CA GLU A 288 2.59 -8.51 0.11
C GLU A 288 2.55 -7.05 0.60
N ALA A 289 3.15 -6.12 -0.16
CA ALA A 289 3.11 -4.69 0.18
C ALA A 289 1.68 -4.11 0.18
N GLU A 290 0.82 -4.57 -0.73
CA GLU A 290 -0.60 -4.20 -0.74
C GLU A 290 -1.37 -4.79 0.43
N LEU A 291 -1.12 -6.05 0.79
CA LEU A 291 -1.72 -6.71 1.96
C LEU A 291 -1.37 -5.93 3.23
N ASP A 292 -0.08 -5.63 3.44
CA ASP A 292 0.41 -4.83 4.58
C ASP A 292 -0.27 -3.45 4.65
N PHE A 293 -0.43 -2.80 3.50
CA PHE A 293 -1.10 -1.49 3.43
C PHE A 293 -2.57 -1.59 3.83
N ILE A 294 -3.30 -2.62 3.37
CA ILE A 294 -4.71 -2.82 3.68
C ILE A 294 -4.91 -3.20 5.16
N SER A 295 -4.08 -4.10 5.70
CA SER A 295 -4.13 -4.50 7.11
C SER A 295 -3.94 -3.29 8.03
N ARG A 296 -3.02 -2.39 7.69
CA ARG A 296 -2.83 -1.13 8.44
C ARG A 296 -4.02 -0.17 8.33
N ILE A 297 -4.70 -0.10 7.18
CA ILE A 297 -5.94 0.69 7.05
C ILE A 297 -7.00 0.17 8.02
N GLN A 298 -7.18 -1.15 8.10
CA GLN A 298 -8.15 -1.74 9.02
C GLN A 298 -7.81 -1.45 10.48
N GLU A 299 -6.54 -1.57 10.87
CA GLU A 299 -6.07 -1.21 12.20
C GLU A 299 -6.44 0.23 12.55
N VAL A 300 -6.19 1.18 11.64
CA VAL A 300 -6.57 2.59 11.83
C VAL A 300 -8.08 2.77 11.91
N LEU A 301 -8.86 2.09 11.06
CA LEU A 301 -10.33 2.17 11.11
C LEU A 301 -10.89 1.62 12.43
N GLN A 302 -10.32 0.53 12.95
CA GLN A 302 -10.69 -0.02 14.27
C GLN A 302 -10.30 0.93 15.40
N LEU A 303 -9.11 1.54 15.34
CA LEU A 303 -8.67 2.55 16.29
C LEU A 303 -9.66 3.73 16.28
N GLU A 304 -10.00 4.28 15.12
CA GLU A 304 -10.94 5.41 15.03
C GLU A 304 -12.39 5.03 15.38
N ALA A 305 -12.82 3.79 15.17
CA ALA A 305 -14.14 3.32 15.62
C ALA A 305 -14.24 3.26 17.16
N ASN A 306 -13.17 2.82 17.81
CA ASN A 306 -13.09 2.73 19.27
C ASN A 306 -12.90 4.10 19.94
N HIS A 307 -12.35 5.07 19.21
CA HIS A 307 -12.02 6.39 19.74
C HIS A 307 -12.93 7.44 19.09
N SER A 308 -13.82 8.04 19.87
CA SER A 308 -14.69 9.15 19.42
C SER A 308 -13.93 10.45 19.08
N SER A 309 -12.61 10.40 18.86
CA SER A 309 -11.78 11.55 18.53
C SER A 309 -12.04 12.01 17.10
N ASN A 310 -13.12 12.78 16.94
CA ASN A 310 -13.52 13.45 15.71
C ASN A 310 -12.59 14.60 15.28
N HIS A 311 -11.27 14.43 15.40
CA HIS A 311 -10.33 15.49 15.06
C HIS A 311 -10.35 15.75 13.55
N PRO A 312 -10.48 17.02 13.11
CA PRO A 312 -10.63 17.35 11.68
C PRO A 312 -9.44 16.89 10.84
N VAL A 313 -8.21 16.95 11.38
CA VAL A 313 -7.00 16.50 10.68
C VAL A 313 -7.03 14.98 10.42
N ARG A 314 -7.41 14.16 11.41
CA ARG A 314 -7.51 12.70 11.23
C ARG A 314 -8.55 12.35 10.17
N ARG A 315 -9.70 13.04 10.18
CA ARG A 315 -10.72 12.92 9.12
C ARG A 315 -10.21 13.31 7.74
N LYS A 316 -9.44 14.41 7.62
CA LYS A 316 -8.82 14.79 6.35
C LYS A 316 -7.81 13.73 5.88
N LEU A 317 -6.98 13.19 6.78
CA LEU A 317 -6.04 12.10 6.45
C LEU A 317 -6.77 10.82 6.01
N LEU A 318 -7.84 10.41 6.70
CA LEU A 318 -8.70 9.30 6.25
C LEU A 318 -9.28 9.56 4.86
N GLY A 319 -9.72 10.79 4.60
CA GLY A 319 -10.21 11.21 3.28
C GLY A 319 -9.16 11.05 2.19
N VAL A 320 -7.91 11.44 2.46
CA VAL A 320 -6.78 11.26 1.54
C VAL A 320 -6.49 9.76 1.32
N LEU A 321 -6.46 8.95 2.37
CA LEU A 321 -6.27 7.51 2.25
C LEU A 321 -7.39 6.87 1.41
N ARG A 322 -8.65 7.28 1.63
CA ARG A 322 -9.79 6.82 0.83
C ARG A 322 -9.66 7.22 -0.64
N LEU A 323 -9.22 8.43 -0.94
CA LEU A 323 -8.94 8.87 -2.31
C LEU A 323 -7.85 8.02 -2.96
N SER A 324 -6.79 7.66 -2.22
CA SER A 324 -5.72 6.79 -2.70
C SER A 324 -6.18 5.36 -3.02
N CYS A 325 -7.28 4.93 -2.40
CA CYS A 325 -7.87 3.59 -2.60
C CYS A 325 -8.87 3.52 -3.75
N ARG A 326 -9.53 4.63 -4.12
CA ARG A 326 -10.62 4.62 -5.12
C ARG A 326 -10.11 4.52 -6.56
N ARG A 327 -9.26 5.45 -7.01
CA ARG A 327 -8.67 5.42 -8.37
C ARG A 327 -7.34 6.17 -8.47
N GLU A 328 -6.39 5.61 -9.22
CA GLU A 328 -5.06 6.19 -9.52
C GLU A 328 -5.13 7.22 -10.65
N ASP A 329 -5.82 8.33 -10.39
CA ASP A 329 -6.04 9.40 -11.37
C ASP A 329 -5.13 10.59 -11.07
N ALA A 330 -4.68 11.29 -12.11
CA ALA A 330 -3.92 12.54 -11.95
C ALA A 330 -4.70 13.62 -11.16
N SER A 331 -6.03 13.64 -11.30
CA SER A 331 -6.92 14.52 -10.53
C SER A 331 -6.99 14.12 -9.06
N SER A 332 -7.08 12.81 -8.77
CA SER A 332 -7.05 12.27 -7.41
C SER A 332 -5.71 12.56 -6.74
N THR A 333 -4.58 12.37 -7.45
CA THR A 333 -3.25 12.68 -6.90
C THR A 333 -3.07 14.16 -6.61
N ALA A 334 -3.54 15.05 -7.50
CA ALA A 334 -3.53 16.49 -7.26
C ALA A 334 -4.40 16.88 -6.03
N ALA A 335 -5.59 16.30 -5.89
CA ALA A 335 -6.48 16.54 -4.74
C ALA A 335 -5.87 16.04 -3.42
N MET A 336 -5.23 14.86 -3.45
CA MET A 336 -4.49 14.32 -2.30
C MET A 336 -3.33 15.25 -1.92
N LEU A 337 -2.49 15.64 -2.89
CA LEU A 337 -1.36 16.54 -2.63
C LEU A 337 -1.82 17.88 -2.05
N LYS A 338 -2.89 18.48 -2.60
CA LYS A 338 -3.47 19.72 -2.06
C LYS A 338 -3.86 19.56 -0.58
N THR A 339 -4.56 18.48 -0.26
CA THR A 339 -5.02 18.22 1.11
C THR A 339 -3.84 17.97 2.06
N LEU A 340 -2.84 17.20 1.63
CA LEU A 340 -1.63 16.95 2.42
C LEU A 340 -0.82 18.23 2.65
N HIS A 341 -0.73 19.12 1.65
CA HIS A 341 -0.10 20.43 1.79
C HIS A 341 -0.83 21.33 2.79
N GLU A 342 -2.17 21.33 2.77
CA GLU A 342 -2.98 22.06 3.76
C GLU A 342 -2.72 21.56 5.19
N ILE A 343 -2.65 20.24 5.38
CA ILE A 343 -2.36 19.63 6.69
C ILE A 343 -0.92 19.97 7.13
N ALA A 344 0.04 19.89 6.21
CA ALA A 344 1.44 20.18 6.49
C ALA A 344 1.71 21.65 6.85
N ARG A 345 0.86 22.59 6.43
CA ARG A 345 0.97 24.00 6.82
C ARG A 345 0.56 24.26 8.28
N ASP A 346 -0.38 23.48 8.81
CA ASP A 346 -0.90 23.65 10.16
C ASP A 346 -0.27 22.66 11.15
N SER A 347 0.95 22.99 11.59
CA SER A 347 1.69 22.19 12.57
C SER A 347 0.98 22.09 13.93
N THR A 348 0.17 23.09 14.30
CA THR A 348 -0.56 23.13 15.57
C THR A 348 -1.73 22.17 15.61
N SER A 349 -2.55 22.14 14.55
CA SER A 349 -3.65 21.19 14.46
C SER A 349 -3.14 19.75 14.36
N LEU A 350 -2.00 19.51 13.71
CA LEU A 350 -1.42 18.16 13.67
C LEU A 350 -0.87 17.70 15.03
N GLN A 351 -0.27 18.61 15.81
CA GLN A 351 0.16 18.31 17.19
C GLN A 351 -1.00 17.93 18.10
N GLN A 352 -2.16 18.58 17.92
CA GLN A 352 -3.39 18.30 18.66
C GLN A 352 -4.07 17.01 18.19
N ALA A 353 -3.98 16.70 16.90
CA ALA A 353 -4.52 15.47 16.31
C ALA A 353 -3.84 14.19 16.83
N PHE A 354 -2.55 14.28 17.16
CA PHE A 354 -1.76 13.13 17.62
C PHE A 354 -1.11 13.45 18.97
N PRO A 355 -1.86 13.49 20.08
CA PRO A 355 -1.29 13.82 21.38
C PRO A 355 -0.42 12.68 21.92
N MET A 356 0.79 13.02 22.37
CA MET A 356 1.71 12.05 22.98
C MET A 356 1.17 11.41 24.27
N THR A 357 0.30 12.10 25.00
CA THR A 357 -0.13 11.68 26.35
C THR A 357 -1.09 10.50 26.38
N THR A 358 -1.66 10.12 25.25
CA THR A 358 -2.57 8.99 25.13
C THR A 358 -1.80 7.71 24.83
N ALA A 359 -2.17 6.60 25.47
CA ALA A 359 -1.63 5.26 25.21
C ALA A 359 -2.04 4.68 23.84
N LEU A 360 -2.39 5.56 22.88
CA LEU A 360 -2.79 5.23 21.54
C LEU A 360 -1.53 4.87 20.75
N ASP A 361 -1.50 3.64 20.23
CA ASP A 361 -0.48 3.23 19.25
C ASP A 361 -0.82 3.85 17.89
N ASP A 362 -0.52 5.15 17.75
CA ASP A 362 -0.69 5.88 16.49
C ASP A 362 0.40 5.47 15.46
N ASN A 363 1.17 4.40 15.68
CA ASN A 363 2.20 3.96 14.74
C ASN A 363 1.60 3.47 13.41
N ALA A 364 0.40 2.87 13.43
CA ALA A 364 -0.33 2.49 12.22
C ALA A 364 -0.55 3.69 11.27
N TRP A 365 -0.91 4.84 11.84
CA TRP A 365 -1.02 6.11 11.11
C TRP A 365 0.31 6.52 10.46
N VAL A 366 1.42 6.44 11.20
CA VAL A 366 2.73 6.81 10.67
C VAL A 366 3.12 5.94 9.47
N MET A 367 2.91 4.62 9.59
CA MET A 367 3.29 3.68 8.54
C MET A 367 2.43 3.86 7.28
N LEU A 368 1.12 4.13 7.42
CA LEU A 368 0.24 4.43 6.29
C LEU A 368 0.62 5.72 5.58
N ILE A 369 0.87 6.79 6.33
CA ILE A 369 1.25 8.07 5.72
C ILE A 369 2.63 7.96 5.08
N TYR A 370 3.57 7.24 5.68
CA TYR A 370 4.87 6.95 5.07
C TYR A 370 4.70 6.24 3.72
N ALA A 371 3.96 5.14 3.68
CA ALA A 371 3.71 4.38 2.46
C ALA A 371 3.01 5.23 1.38
N LEU A 372 2.04 6.05 1.78
CA LEU A 372 1.35 6.97 0.87
C LEU A 372 2.30 8.03 0.31
N VAL A 373 3.12 8.67 1.16
CA VAL A 373 4.06 9.71 0.72
C VAL A 373 5.14 9.12 -0.17
N GLU A 374 5.68 7.94 0.14
CA GLU A 374 6.62 7.23 -0.74
C GLU A 374 5.99 6.96 -2.11
N GLN A 375 4.74 6.49 -2.14
CA GLN A 375 3.99 6.29 -3.38
C GLN A 375 3.75 7.57 -4.19
N LEU A 376 3.62 8.73 -3.53
CA LEU A 376 3.46 10.02 -4.17
C LEU A 376 4.80 10.61 -4.63
N GLN A 377 5.86 10.46 -3.85
CA GLN A 377 7.21 10.92 -4.18
C GLN A 377 7.76 10.20 -5.40
N LEU A 378 7.43 8.91 -5.59
CA LEU A 378 7.77 8.20 -6.82
C LEU A 378 7.17 8.83 -8.10
N ALA A 379 6.05 9.56 -7.97
CA ALA A 379 5.43 10.28 -9.07
C ALA A 379 5.91 11.75 -9.18
N LEU A 380 6.59 12.26 -8.16
CA LEU A 380 7.20 13.59 -8.11
C LEU A 380 8.68 13.49 -8.54
N ASP A 381 9.27 14.57 -9.05
CA ASP A 381 10.71 14.54 -9.37
C ASP A 381 11.54 14.53 -8.08
N GLU A 382 12.83 14.19 -8.19
CA GLU A 382 13.72 14.13 -7.02
C GLU A 382 13.73 15.47 -6.27
N PRO A 383 13.56 15.46 -4.93
CA PRO A 383 13.51 16.67 -4.14
C PRO A 383 14.84 17.42 -4.25
N GLY A 384 14.79 18.74 -4.45
CA GLY A 384 15.99 19.57 -4.53
C GLY A 384 16.87 19.44 -3.28
N GLU A 385 18.19 19.34 -3.48
CA GLU A 385 19.14 19.26 -2.38
C GLU A 385 19.15 20.57 -1.57
N ILE A 386 19.07 20.45 -0.24
CA ILE A 386 19.22 21.60 0.65
C ILE A 386 20.72 21.82 0.90
N PRO A 387 21.23 23.06 0.77
CA PRO A 387 22.62 23.36 1.09
C PRO A 387 22.97 22.93 2.52
N GLN A 388 23.99 22.07 2.66
CA GLN A 388 24.39 21.49 3.95
C GLN A 388 24.72 22.55 5.01
N GLU A 389 25.26 23.69 4.59
CA GLU A 389 25.61 24.81 5.48
C GLU A 389 24.37 25.43 6.15
N ARG A 390 23.25 25.52 5.44
CA ARG A 390 21.99 26.01 6.03
C ARG A 390 21.47 25.05 7.09
N LEU A 391 21.58 23.74 6.82
CA LEU A 391 21.15 22.68 7.73
C LEU A 391 21.96 22.72 9.03
N THR A 392 23.29 22.82 8.96
CA THR A 392 24.15 22.84 10.16
C THR A 392 23.86 24.04 11.04
N VAL A 393 23.69 25.24 10.48
CA VAL A 393 23.33 26.45 11.23
C VAL A 393 21.97 26.31 11.91
N GLN A 394 20.98 25.75 11.21
CA GLN A 394 19.64 25.52 11.78
C GLN A 394 19.68 24.46 12.90
N THR A 395 20.42 23.37 12.75
CA THR A 395 20.57 22.35 13.80
C THR A 395 21.25 22.94 15.03
N GLN A 396 22.30 23.74 14.85
CA GLN A 396 23.01 24.37 15.96
C GLN A 396 22.11 25.31 16.76
N ARG A 397 21.24 26.08 16.08
CA ARG A 397 20.22 26.94 16.70
C ARG A 397 19.18 26.13 17.45
N LEU A 398 18.69 25.02 16.88
CA LEU A 398 17.77 24.13 17.57
C LEU A 398 18.40 23.56 18.85
N VAL A 399 19.64 23.07 18.79
CA VAL A 399 20.30 22.47 19.95
C VAL A 399 20.50 23.50 21.06
N SER A 400 20.85 24.75 20.72
CA SER A 400 20.90 25.82 21.73
C SER A 400 19.52 26.13 22.31
N ASP A 401 18.48 26.14 21.47
CA ASP A 401 17.12 26.36 21.94
C ASP A 401 16.71 25.23 22.89
N LEU A 402 16.90 23.96 22.54
CA LEU A 402 16.54 22.80 23.34
C LEU A 402 17.29 22.73 24.69
N ALA A 403 18.53 23.24 24.74
CA ALA A 403 19.33 23.31 25.95
C ALA A 403 18.72 24.21 27.03
N VAL A 404 18.06 25.32 26.65
CA VAL A 404 17.48 26.29 27.61
C VAL A 404 16.44 25.64 28.54
N PRO A 405 15.42 24.89 28.06
CA PRO A 405 14.48 24.19 28.93
C PRO A 405 14.97 22.79 29.35
N ALA A 406 16.19 22.35 29.00
CA ALA A 406 16.63 20.98 29.25
C ALA A 406 16.53 20.61 30.74
N GLN A 407 16.93 21.52 31.64
CA GLN A 407 16.77 21.32 33.08
C GLN A 407 15.32 21.06 33.50
N LYS A 408 14.32 21.66 32.83
CA LYS A 408 12.90 21.42 33.12
C LYS A 408 12.42 20.06 32.62
N VAL A 409 13.07 19.51 31.60
CA VAL A 409 12.80 18.16 31.07
C VAL A 409 13.51 17.08 31.89
N TYR A 410 14.67 17.42 32.49
CA TYR A 410 15.39 16.53 33.40
C TYR A 410 14.90 16.58 34.86
N ALA A 411 14.28 17.68 35.30
CA ALA A 411 13.74 17.81 36.66
C ALA A 411 12.82 16.63 37.10
N PRO A 412 11.97 16.06 36.22
CA PRO A 412 11.27 14.81 36.50
C PRO A 412 12.12 13.62 36.97
N PHE A 413 13.34 13.46 36.45
CA PHE A 413 14.24 12.36 36.83
C PHE A 413 14.60 12.46 38.31
N GLY A 414 15.09 13.63 38.75
CA GLY A 414 15.43 13.86 40.16
C GLY A 414 14.21 13.80 41.10
N ARG A 415 13.03 14.27 40.65
CA ARG A 415 11.80 14.14 41.43
C ARG A 415 11.35 12.69 41.60
N ALA A 416 11.48 11.88 40.55
CA ALA A 416 11.10 10.47 40.61
C ALA A 416 12.05 9.69 41.51
N GLU A 417 13.35 9.91 41.39
CA GLU A 417 14.36 9.30 42.26
C GLU A 417 14.13 9.71 43.72
N SER A 418 13.92 11.00 44.00
CA SER A 418 13.62 11.44 45.37
C SER A 418 12.36 10.75 45.94
N ARG A 419 11.27 10.68 45.16
CA ARG A 419 9.98 10.15 45.62
C ARG A 419 9.94 8.63 45.78
N TYR A 420 10.66 7.88 44.94
CA TYR A 420 10.57 6.41 44.91
C TYR A 420 11.83 5.71 45.41
N GLN A 421 12.95 6.40 45.53
CA GLN A 421 14.20 5.86 46.07
C GLN A 421 14.54 6.48 47.43
N PHE A 422 14.65 7.82 47.52
CA PHE A 422 15.12 8.48 48.74
C PHE A 422 14.10 8.45 49.89
N TRP A 423 12.90 8.98 49.68
CA TRP A 423 11.88 9.03 50.74
C TRP A 423 11.44 7.65 51.24
N PRO A 424 11.23 6.63 50.38
CA PRO A 424 10.92 5.28 50.83
C PRO A 424 12.09 4.62 51.56
N LEU A 425 13.35 4.90 51.17
CA LEU A 425 14.52 4.43 51.92
C LEU A 425 14.52 5.02 53.32
N VAL A 426 14.36 6.35 53.44
CA VAL A 426 14.31 7.03 54.74
C VAL A 426 13.17 6.48 55.59
N ALA A 427 11.97 6.36 55.03
CA ALA A 427 10.81 5.80 55.72
C ALA A 427 11.06 4.36 56.20
N TRP A 428 11.64 3.51 55.34
CA TRP A 428 11.97 2.13 55.67
C TRP A 428 13.03 2.01 56.76
N MET A 429 14.07 2.85 56.70
CA MET A 429 15.14 2.89 57.69
C MET A 429 14.61 3.38 59.04
N VAL A 430 13.81 4.44 59.06
CA VAL A 430 13.20 4.97 60.30
C VAL A 430 12.21 3.97 60.90
N SER A 431 11.29 3.42 60.10
CA SER A 431 10.32 2.44 60.61
C SER A 431 11.02 1.17 61.11
N GLY A 432 11.99 0.65 60.33
CA GLY A 432 12.75 -0.54 60.71
C GLY A 432 13.57 -0.32 61.98
N MET A 433 14.21 0.84 62.13
CA MET A 433 14.94 1.21 63.34
C MET A 433 14.01 1.32 64.55
N THR A 434 12.88 2.02 64.43
CA THR A 434 11.94 2.17 65.56
C THR A 434 11.40 0.84 66.06
N ILE A 435 11.07 -0.09 65.14
CA ILE A 435 10.57 -1.43 65.49
C ILE A 435 11.70 -2.31 66.03
N GLY A 436 12.88 -2.25 65.41
CA GLY A 436 14.04 -3.08 65.78
C GLY A 436 14.73 -2.65 67.08
N LEU A 437 14.70 -1.37 67.42
CA LEU A 437 15.28 -0.84 68.66
C LEU A 437 14.42 -1.13 69.89
N MET A 438 13.10 -1.27 69.75
CA MET A 438 12.21 -1.59 70.87
C MET A 438 12.61 -2.85 71.66
N PRO A 439 12.83 -4.03 71.04
CA PRO A 439 13.25 -5.22 71.78
C PRO A 439 14.67 -5.09 72.34
N ILE A 440 15.59 -4.42 71.62
CA ILE A 440 16.96 -4.16 72.10
C ILE A 440 16.90 -3.31 73.38
N LEU A 441 16.08 -2.26 73.40
CA LEU A 441 15.90 -1.39 74.56
C LEU A 441 15.33 -2.18 75.75
N VAL A 442 14.33 -3.03 75.54
CA VAL A 442 13.78 -3.90 76.60
C VAL A 442 14.85 -4.83 77.19
N VAL A 443 15.65 -5.49 76.33
CA VAL A 443 16.73 -6.39 76.78
C VAL A 443 17.80 -5.63 77.55
N THR A 444 18.18 -4.44 77.07
CA THR A 444 19.20 -3.63 77.75
C THR A 444 18.77 -3.18 79.14
N VAL A 445 17.52 -2.71 79.30
CA VAL A 445 16.96 -2.31 80.60
C VAL A 445 16.89 -3.49 81.56
N MET A 446 16.69 -4.72 81.07
CA MET A 446 16.72 -5.91 81.92
C MET A 446 18.14 -6.38 82.27
N ALA A 447 19.16 -5.99 81.51
CA ALA A 447 20.55 -6.44 81.69
C ALA A 447 21.43 -5.43 82.47
N THR A 448 20.91 -4.25 82.83
CA THR A 448 21.71 -3.16 83.44
C THR A 448 22.29 -3.47 84.82
N ASP A 449 21.77 -4.46 85.55
CA ASP A 449 22.20 -4.73 86.93
C ASP A 449 23.57 -5.44 87.04
N SER A 450 24.17 -5.93 85.94
CA SER A 450 25.42 -6.71 86.02
C SER A 450 26.46 -6.51 84.92
N ALA A 451 26.16 -5.79 83.83
CA ALA A 451 26.91 -5.94 82.56
C ALA A 451 27.80 -4.77 82.09
N GLY A 452 27.88 -3.63 82.78
CA GLY A 452 28.88 -2.57 82.52
C GLY A 452 29.02 -2.09 81.05
N GLN A 453 30.21 -1.59 80.69
CA GLN A 453 30.54 -1.01 79.36
C GLN A 453 30.37 -1.98 78.17
N LEU A 454 30.44 -3.30 78.41
CA LEU A 454 30.30 -4.31 77.35
C LEU A 454 28.88 -4.35 76.76
N SER A 455 27.85 -4.12 77.60
CA SER A 455 26.46 -4.04 77.14
C SER A 455 26.25 -2.89 76.14
N LEU A 456 26.90 -1.74 76.36
CA LEU A 456 26.81 -0.59 75.47
C LEU A 456 27.44 -0.85 74.10
N TRP A 457 28.59 -1.53 74.05
CA TRP A 457 29.23 -1.91 72.79
C TRP A 457 28.40 -2.93 72.00
N LEU A 458 27.75 -3.89 72.68
CA LEU A 458 26.88 -4.87 72.04
C LEU A 458 25.64 -4.21 71.42
N VAL A 459 25.02 -3.25 72.12
CA VAL A 459 23.89 -2.48 71.60
C VAL A 459 24.28 -1.69 70.36
N LEU A 460 25.43 -1.02 70.40
CA LEU A 460 25.93 -0.28 69.24
C LEU A 460 26.21 -1.21 68.04
N LEU A 461 26.75 -2.40 68.29
CA LEU A 461 26.98 -3.42 67.27
C LEU A 461 25.65 -3.92 66.69
N GLU A 462 24.66 -4.24 67.51
CA GLU A 462 23.33 -4.67 67.07
C GLU A 462 22.63 -3.58 66.25
N CYS A 463 22.71 -2.32 66.68
CA CYS A 463 22.20 -1.18 65.92
C CYS A 463 22.88 -1.07 64.55
N ALA A 464 24.21 -1.24 64.49
CA ALA A 464 24.95 -1.20 63.23
C ALA A 464 24.57 -2.36 62.30
N VAL A 465 24.43 -3.58 62.83
CA VAL A 465 23.98 -4.75 62.07
C VAL A 465 22.56 -4.56 61.55
N LEU A 466 21.65 -4.03 62.38
CA LEU A 466 20.27 -3.75 62.00
C LEU A 466 20.19 -2.68 60.91
N PHE A 467 21.00 -1.61 61.01
CA PHE A 467 21.11 -0.58 59.97
C PHE A 467 21.55 -1.18 58.62
N ILE A 468 22.60 -2.00 58.64
CA ILE A 468 23.12 -2.66 57.43
C ILE A 468 22.08 -3.62 56.86
N ALA A 469 21.42 -4.42 57.70
CA ALA A 469 20.39 -5.37 57.29
C ALA A 469 19.18 -4.65 56.65
N LEU A 470 18.71 -3.55 57.23
CA LEU A 470 17.62 -2.75 56.67
C LEU A 470 18.00 -2.11 55.33
N TYR A 471 19.21 -1.58 55.22
CA TYR A 471 19.71 -1.00 53.97
C TYR A 471 19.81 -2.06 52.86
N LEU A 472 20.36 -3.24 53.16
CA LEU A 472 20.44 -4.36 52.23
C LEU A 472 19.05 -4.88 51.83
N SER A 473 18.13 -4.99 52.79
CA SER A 473 16.74 -5.37 52.54
C SER A 473 16.05 -4.40 51.58
N PHE A 474 16.23 -3.08 51.78
CA PHE A 474 15.69 -2.08 50.86
C PHE A 474 16.27 -2.21 49.45
N ARG A 475 17.60 -2.24 49.34
CA ARG A 475 18.31 -2.25 48.04
C ARG A 475 18.09 -3.55 47.26
N ARG A 476 18.01 -4.69 47.93
CA ARG A 476 17.93 -6.01 47.29
C ARG A 476 16.51 -6.48 47.06
N TRP A 477 15.55 -6.03 47.87
CA TRP A 477 14.18 -6.55 47.82
C TRP A 477 13.14 -5.47 47.51
N LEU A 478 12.99 -4.45 48.37
CA LEU A 478 11.88 -3.49 48.24
C LEU A 478 12.00 -2.61 47.00
N TYR A 479 13.17 -2.04 46.75
CA TYR A 479 13.42 -1.14 45.63
C TYR A 479 13.28 -1.83 44.27
N PRO A 480 14.01 -2.94 43.95
CA PRO A 480 13.97 -3.52 42.62
C PRO A 480 12.63 -4.16 42.27
N ARG A 481 11.93 -4.75 43.24
CA ARG A 481 10.67 -5.46 42.97
C ARG A 481 9.46 -4.54 42.83
N TYR A 482 9.35 -3.51 43.69
CA TYR A 482 8.09 -2.76 43.81
C TYR A 482 8.22 -1.28 43.41
N LEU A 483 9.31 -0.63 43.80
CA LEU A 483 9.46 0.83 43.62
C LEU A 483 10.07 1.19 42.27
N ARG A 484 11.05 0.43 41.79
CA ARG A 484 11.70 0.63 40.48
C ARG A 484 10.71 0.63 39.31
N PRO A 485 9.79 -0.34 39.14
CA PRO A 485 8.85 -0.31 38.00
C PRO A 485 7.92 0.90 38.06
N LYS A 486 7.41 1.26 39.25
CA LYS A 486 6.56 2.45 39.45
C LYS A 486 7.33 3.75 39.19
N MET A 487 8.59 3.81 39.63
CA MET A 487 9.47 4.95 39.37
C MET A 487 9.67 5.14 37.87
N LEU A 488 10.04 4.08 37.14
CA LEU A 488 10.25 4.14 35.69
C LEU A 488 8.98 4.57 34.94
N GLN A 489 7.82 4.00 35.29
CA GLN A 489 6.56 4.37 34.67
C GLN A 489 6.19 5.85 34.93
N GLN A 490 6.38 6.34 36.16
CA GLN A 490 6.07 7.72 36.52
C GLN A 490 7.08 8.71 35.92
N GLN A 491 8.35 8.32 35.89
CA GLN A 491 9.42 9.06 35.24
C GLN A 491 9.12 9.22 33.75
N GLN A 492 8.75 8.14 33.05
CA GLN A 492 8.34 8.19 31.65
C GLN A 492 7.15 9.12 31.42
N LYS A 493 6.11 9.08 32.28
CA LYS A 493 4.96 9.98 32.17
C LYS A 493 5.35 11.45 32.33
N TRP A 494 6.17 11.78 33.33
CA TRP A 494 6.57 13.15 33.60
C TRP A 494 7.54 13.69 32.55
N THR A 495 8.48 12.88 32.07
CA THR A 495 9.39 13.28 31.00
C THR A 495 8.64 13.47 29.69
N MET A 496 7.65 12.61 29.39
CA MET A 496 6.77 12.77 28.24
C MET A 496 5.95 14.07 28.31
N GLN A 497 5.40 14.41 29.48
CA GLN A 497 4.69 15.69 29.68
C GLN A 497 5.63 16.90 29.52
N ALA A 498 6.86 16.80 30.03
CA ALA A 498 7.85 17.85 29.88
C ALA A 498 8.31 18.01 28.42
N TYR A 499 8.53 16.91 27.71
CA TYR A 499 8.79 16.88 26.27
C TYR A 499 7.66 17.56 25.50
N ALA A 500 6.41 17.15 25.73
CA ALA A 500 5.22 17.68 25.06
C ALA A 500 5.09 19.20 25.27
N LYS A 501 5.40 19.70 26.46
CA LYS A 501 5.29 21.13 26.81
C LYS A 501 6.44 21.98 26.28
N TRP A 502 7.68 21.50 26.34
CA TRP A 502 8.87 22.34 26.17
C TRP A 502 9.67 22.07 24.89
N TRP A 503 9.70 20.82 24.41
CA TRP A 503 10.53 20.41 23.27
C TRP A 503 9.72 20.16 22.00
N ARG A 504 8.53 19.56 22.12
CA ARG A 504 7.70 19.13 20.99
C ARG A 504 7.46 20.23 19.95
N GLY A 505 6.90 21.37 20.36
CA GLY A 505 6.63 22.48 19.43
C GLY A 505 7.89 23.07 18.77
N ARG A 506 9.08 22.90 19.36
CA ARG A 506 10.36 23.34 18.76
C ARG A 506 10.83 22.37 17.70
N LEU A 507 10.69 21.08 17.94
CA LEU A 507 10.99 20.03 16.97
C LEU A 507 10.08 20.12 15.74
N PHE A 508 8.78 20.40 15.92
CA PHE A 508 7.87 20.66 14.79
C PHE A 508 8.31 21.87 13.95
N ARG A 509 8.68 22.99 14.58
CA ARG A 509 9.19 24.17 13.85
C ARG A 509 10.47 23.85 13.07
N TYR A 510 11.38 23.08 13.67
CA TYR A 510 12.60 22.66 13.00
C TYR A 510 12.34 21.72 11.82
N ALA A 511 11.49 20.70 12.02
CA ALA A 511 11.08 19.77 10.97
C ALA A 511 10.46 20.50 9.78
N GLY A 512 9.69 21.57 10.01
CA GLY A 512 9.13 22.40 8.95
C GLY A 512 10.17 23.26 8.23
N SER A 513 11.23 23.68 8.91
CA SER A 513 12.30 24.50 8.31
C SER A 513 13.29 23.68 7.47
N VAL A 514 13.44 22.40 7.80
CA VAL A 514 14.42 21.50 7.20
C VAL A 514 13.74 20.56 6.20
N GLY A 515 12.55 20.03 6.49
CA GLY A 515 11.85 19.08 5.62
C GLY A 515 12.51 17.71 5.49
N GLU A 516 13.36 17.31 6.44
CA GLU A 516 13.97 15.96 6.47
C GLU A 516 13.08 14.98 7.24
N ALA A 517 13.15 13.69 6.88
CA ALA A 517 12.56 12.63 7.66
C ALA A 517 13.16 12.55 9.08
N VAL A 518 12.37 12.09 10.05
CA VAL A 518 12.76 12.04 11.49
C VAL A 518 14.09 11.30 11.75
N PRO A 519 14.40 10.16 11.11
CA PRO A 519 15.68 9.48 11.35
C PRO A 519 16.91 10.36 11.05
N MET A 520 16.87 11.10 9.93
CA MET A 520 17.95 12.02 9.54
C MET A 520 18.03 13.22 10.48
N LEU A 521 16.87 13.77 10.85
CA LEU A 521 16.72 14.84 11.81
C LEU A 521 17.38 14.46 13.15
N VAL A 522 17.05 13.28 13.68
CA VAL A 522 17.57 12.75 14.94
C VAL A 522 19.06 12.47 14.87
N ALA A 523 19.54 11.84 13.79
CA ALA A 523 20.97 11.57 13.59
C ALA A 523 21.79 12.87 13.61
N ARG A 524 21.30 13.93 12.95
CA ARG A 524 21.95 15.24 12.89
C ARG A 524 21.96 15.94 14.25
N ILE A 525 20.86 15.87 15.00
CA ILE A 525 20.81 16.36 16.39
C ILE A 525 21.82 15.60 17.25
N GLY A 526 21.88 14.27 17.13
CA GLY A 526 22.82 13.40 17.84
C GLY A 526 24.26 13.85 17.64
N LEU A 527 24.71 13.96 16.38
CA LEU A 527 26.05 14.44 16.03
C LEU A 527 26.35 15.83 16.61
N THR A 528 25.40 16.76 16.51
CA THR A 528 25.59 18.14 17.00
C THR A 528 25.65 18.20 18.52
N THR A 529 24.85 17.39 19.23
CA THR A 529 24.88 17.31 20.69
C THR A 529 26.14 16.63 21.22
N GLN A 530 26.64 15.62 20.50
CA GLN A 530 27.91 14.97 20.81
C GLN A 530 29.08 15.96 20.68
N ALA A 531 29.12 16.75 19.61
CA ALA A 531 30.13 17.79 19.40
C ALA A 531 30.13 18.88 20.48
N ARG A 532 28.99 19.14 21.14
CA ARG A 532 28.84 20.11 22.23
C ARG A 532 29.01 19.52 23.64
N GLY A 533 29.29 18.22 23.76
CA GLY A 533 29.41 17.54 25.06
C GLY A 533 28.08 17.34 25.79
N VAL A 534 26.93 17.38 25.11
CA VAL A 534 25.58 17.22 25.69
C VAL A 534 24.87 16.01 25.09
N ALA A 535 25.59 14.88 24.94
CA ALA A 535 25.10 13.69 24.24
C ALA A 535 23.83 13.08 24.87
N GLU A 536 23.68 13.17 26.20
CA GLU A 536 22.48 12.69 26.90
C GLU A 536 21.20 13.38 26.43
N MET A 537 21.27 14.67 26.08
CA MET A 537 20.13 15.41 25.53
C MET A 537 19.78 14.91 24.14
N GLY A 538 20.78 14.65 23.30
CA GLY A 538 20.58 14.05 21.98
C GLY A 538 19.84 12.72 22.07
N ASN A 539 20.25 11.84 22.99
CA ASN A 539 19.63 10.52 23.19
C ASN A 539 18.19 10.59 23.66
N VAL A 540 17.87 11.49 24.61
CA VAL A 540 16.50 11.67 25.10
C VAL A 540 15.60 12.28 24.02
N VAL A 541 16.11 13.26 23.27
CA VAL A 541 15.38 13.84 22.12
C VAL A 541 15.13 12.78 21.06
N ALA A 542 16.12 11.96 20.73
CA ALA A 542 15.99 10.84 19.79
C ALA A 542 14.88 9.88 20.20
N HIS A 543 14.90 9.42 21.46
CA HIS A 543 13.91 8.49 21.98
C HIS A 543 12.47 9.01 21.85
N PHE A 544 12.21 10.26 22.24
CA PHE A 544 10.87 10.84 22.15
C PHE A 544 10.47 11.21 20.72
N ALA A 545 11.41 11.67 19.88
CA ALA A 545 11.13 11.98 18.49
C ALA A 545 10.73 10.72 17.69
N HIS A 546 11.32 9.56 18.00
CA HIS A 546 10.93 8.27 17.40
C HIS A 546 9.55 7.79 17.86
N GLN A 547 9.13 8.12 19.08
CA GLN A 547 7.81 7.76 19.61
C GLN A 547 6.70 8.76 19.24
N ASP A 548 7.04 9.97 18.80
CA ASP A 548 6.07 11.01 18.44
C ASP A 548 5.51 10.80 17.03
N ALA A 549 4.40 10.08 16.96
CA ALA A 549 3.67 9.82 15.73
C ALA A 549 3.31 11.11 14.98
N GLY A 550 2.88 12.15 15.70
CA GLY A 550 2.55 13.45 15.10
C GLY A 550 3.78 14.11 14.46
N LEU A 551 4.93 14.09 15.14
CA LEU A 551 6.18 14.63 14.59
C LEU A 551 6.65 13.84 13.36
N ARG A 552 6.53 12.51 13.41
CA ARG A 552 6.87 11.62 12.29
C ARG A 552 6.01 11.89 11.07
N ILE A 553 4.69 11.92 11.25
CA ILE A 553 3.74 12.27 10.19
C ILE A 553 4.07 13.65 9.63
N TYR A 554 4.28 14.64 10.50
CA TYR A 554 4.61 15.99 10.06
C TYR A 554 5.89 16.03 9.20
N ALA A 555 6.98 15.42 9.67
CA ALA A 555 8.24 15.38 8.95
C ALA A 555 8.11 14.69 7.59
N ILE A 556 7.35 13.59 7.51
CA ILE A 556 7.03 12.89 6.27
C ILE A 556 6.22 13.81 5.32
N LEU A 557 5.25 14.57 5.83
CA LEU A 557 4.48 15.48 4.97
C LEU A 557 5.32 16.67 4.48
N GLN A 558 6.31 17.11 5.24
CA GLN A 558 7.22 18.18 4.84
C GLN A 558 8.15 17.77 3.70
N THR A 559 8.44 16.47 3.52
CA THR A 559 9.22 16.01 2.36
C THR A 559 8.46 16.12 1.04
N LEU A 560 7.13 16.31 1.07
CA LEU A 560 6.31 16.58 -0.13
C LEU A 560 6.27 18.06 -0.53
N GLN A 561 6.64 18.97 0.37
CA GLN A 561 6.67 20.42 0.07
C GLN A 561 7.97 20.87 -0.60
N ARG A 562 8.96 19.97 -0.67
CA ARG A 562 10.19 20.15 -1.42
C ARG A 562 9.94 19.81 -2.88
#